data_AF-T1PII9-F1
#
_entry.id   AF-T1PII9-F1
#
_cell.length_a   1.000
_cell.length_b   1.000
_cell.length_c   1.000
_cell.angle_alpha   90.00
_cell.angle_beta   90.00
_cell.angle_gamma   90.00
#
_symmetry.space_group_name_H-M   'P 1'
#
loop_
_entity.id
_entity.type
_entity.pdbx_description
1 polymer ?
#
loop_
_entity_poly.entity_id
_entity_poly.type
_entity_poly.pdbx_seq_one_letter_code
_entity_poly.pdbx_strand_id
1 'polypeptide(L)'
;MELNGVTVRRHITGNKTIGPGDVVDEFEIVHLECKTNNRMQSLGSLLCLDGQFVDEFPKCRVVCDPQLVTGLSTIYNVFTPSGHFVEPSLLRYGIPVGSIVEINCASGFKRDTRWQTEILSNRQNLTCLPNGTFDKVREPCVQDCGHPLVNLFPLTKGGIQTDPNKVPWHVSIYQYVNKQWTFICGGSIITPRIVLSAAHCFWDNRSRRLISHTQYKFVAGKYRREFSAPQLGEIQIKDAQQITVSEKFEGLRTRNFADIAVIKLDSPFIYGENVSSICIKPASGTISDVVPSNISGVVTGYNEIHNNLEQVTMRSEGYHECIVHDLIGQTLSEDKFCLYNGHNDGICRGDSGGGFVQQVRIPFPKEEDIFFLLGIISFTPGTENECAREGYVAVTNVKYMRPDLYATFKKETDEDRRLF
;
A
#
# COMPACT_ATOMS: atom_id res chain seq x y z
N MET A 1 -30.03 45.01 3.96
CA MET A 1 -28.71 44.40 4.27
C MET A 1 -28.53 43.25 3.30
N GLU A 2 -27.64 43.38 2.32
CA GLU A 2 -27.30 42.24 1.46
C GLU A 2 -26.56 41.21 2.32
N LEU A 3 -27.06 39.98 2.38
CA LEU A 3 -26.44 38.88 3.13
C LEU A 3 -25.15 38.36 2.46
N ASN A 4 -24.32 39.21 1.84
CA ASN A 4 -22.99 38.92 1.27
C ASN A 4 -22.86 37.55 0.56
N GLY A 5 -23.88 37.12 -0.20
CA GLY A 5 -23.88 35.84 -0.91
C GLY A 5 -24.15 34.59 -0.06
N VAL A 6 -24.68 34.75 1.16
CA VAL A 6 -25.07 33.69 2.08
C VAL A 6 -26.60 33.48 2.05
N THR A 7 -27.02 32.23 2.19
CA THR A 7 -28.39 31.77 2.38
C THR A 7 -28.54 31.34 3.83
N VAL A 8 -29.56 31.84 4.53
CA VAL A 8 -29.78 31.56 5.96
C VAL A 8 -30.93 30.57 6.10
N ARG A 9 -30.78 29.54 6.94
CA ARG A 9 -31.79 28.52 7.21
C ARG A 9 -32.03 28.36 8.70
N ARG A 10 -33.28 28.17 9.11
CA ARG A 10 -33.62 27.89 10.51
C ARG A 10 -33.34 26.44 10.87
N HIS A 11 -32.75 26.20 12.04
CA HIS A 11 -32.49 24.86 12.57
C HIS A 11 -33.79 24.12 12.94
N ILE A 12 -34.76 24.80 13.57
CA ILE A 12 -35.90 24.14 14.24
C ILE A 12 -37.08 23.87 13.28
N THR A 13 -37.22 24.62 12.19
CA THR A 13 -38.41 24.60 11.30
C THR A 13 -38.15 24.02 9.92
N GLY A 14 -37.36 22.93 9.85
CA GLY A 14 -37.26 22.10 8.64
C GLY A 14 -36.55 22.76 7.46
N ASN A 15 -35.40 23.40 7.67
CA ASN A 15 -34.59 24.01 6.61
C ASN A 15 -35.30 25.15 5.84
N LYS A 16 -36.28 25.83 6.45
CA LYS A 16 -36.89 27.02 5.86
C LYS A 16 -35.81 28.09 5.68
N THR A 17 -35.65 28.54 4.43
CA THR A 17 -34.74 29.64 4.09
C THR A 17 -35.37 30.96 4.54
N ILE A 18 -34.60 31.77 5.25
CA ILE A 18 -35.01 33.08 5.76
C ILE A 18 -34.15 34.19 5.13
N GLY A 19 -34.73 35.37 4.97
CA GLY A 19 -34.13 36.53 4.32
C GLY A 19 -34.14 37.78 5.19
N PRO A 20 -33.58 38.89 4.68
CA PRO A 20 -33.58 40.17 5.40
C PRO A 20 -35.02 40.62 5.71
N GLY A 21 -35.33 40.88 6.97
CA GLY A 21 -36.66 41.28 7.45
C GLY A 21 -37.44 40.15 8.14
N ASP A 22 -36.98 38.90 8.04
CA ASP A 22 -37.52 37.80 8.83
C ASP A 22 -37.05 37.88 10.29
N VAL A 23 -37.94 37.55 11.23
CA VAL A 23 -37.64 37.49 12.67
C VAL A 23 -36.89 36.20 12.98
N VAL A 24 -35.94 36.22 13.90
CA VAL A 24 -35.28 35.03 14.46
C VAL A 24 -35.50 35.07 15.97
N ASP A 25 -35.98 33.97 16.53
CA ASP A 25 -36.37 33.93 17.94
C ASP A 25 -35.14 33.88 18.86
N GLU A 26 -35.31 34.33 20.10
CA GLU A 26 -34.27 34.25 21.14
C GLU A 26 -33.84 32.79 21.35
N PHE A 27 -32.52 32.56 21.47
CA PHE A 27 -31.89 31.23 21.53
C PHE A 27 -32.03 30.37 20.25
N GLU A 28 -32.55 30.91 19.15
CA GLU A 28 -32.61 30.19 17.87
C GLU A 28 -31.23 30.17 17.20
N ILE A 29 -30.85 29.00 16.66
CA ILE A 29 -29.67 28.83 15.82
C ILE A 29 -30.08 28.89 14.36
N VAL A 30 -29.37 29.71 13.58
CA VAL A 30 -29.50 29.76 12.12
C VAL A 30 -28.25 29.16 11.48
N HIS A 31 -28.46 28.35 10.45
CA HIS A 31 -27.40 27.80 9.61
C HIS A 31 -27.22 28.65 8.37
N LEU A 32 -25.96 28.80 7.96
CA LEU A 32 -25.53 29.65 6.87
C LEU A 32 -24.93 28.78 5.78
N GLU A 33 -25.34 29.01 4.53
CA GLU A 33 -24.80 28.34 3.35
C GLU A 33 -24.42 29.37 2.27
N CYS A 34 -23.24 29.25 1.68
CA CYS A 34 -22.86 30.13 0.58
C CYS A 34 -23.62 29.79 -0.72
N LYS A 35 -23.98 30.81 -1.50
CA LYS A 35 -24.46 30.65 -2.89
C LYS A 35 -23.35 30.03 -3.77
N THR A 36 -23.74 29.27 -4.79
CA THR A 36 -22.92 28.34 -5.60
C THR A 36 -21.47 28.78 -5.88
N ASN A 37 -20.53 27.84 -5.70
CA ASN A 37 -19.06 27.95 -5.84
C ASN A 37 -18.31 28.81 -4.82
N ASN A 38 -19.01 29.38 -3.83
CA ASN A 38 -18.36 30.05 -2.71
C ASN A 38 -18.23 29.12 -1.50
N ARG A 39 -17.18 29.30 -0.69
CA ARG A 39 -17.08 28.71 0.66
C ARG A 39 -17.00 29.79 1.74
N MET A 40 -17.44 29.39 2.92
CA MET A 40 -17.49 30.20 4.13
C MET A 40 -16.14 30.14 4.84
N GLN A 41 -15.62 31.27 5.33
CA GLN A 41 -14.31 31.33 6.01
C GLN A 41 -14.33 30.93 7.49
N SER A 42 -15.50 30.61 8.05
CA SER A 42 -15.70 30.24 9.45
C SER A 42 -16.89 29.28 9.59
N LEU A 43 -17.28 28.94 10.83
CA LEU A 43 -18.45 28.11 11.11
C LEU A 43 -19.73 28.74 10.54
N GLY A 44 -20.52 27.94 9.84
CA GLY A 44 -21.76 28.37 9.20
C GLY A 44 -22.97 28.31 10.12
N SER A 45 -22.86 28.74 11.37
CA SER A 45 -24.00 28.78 12.30
C SER A 45 -23.88 29.95 13.26
N LEU A 46 -25.00 30.63 13.52
CA LEU A 46 -25.09 31.76 14.44
C LEU A 46 -26.21 31.54 15.45
N LEU A 47 -25.97 31.93 16.70
CA LEU A 47 -26.96 31.94 17.77
C LEU A 47 -27.53 33.35 17.93
N CYS A 48 -28.86 33.48 18.01
CA CYS A 48 -29.53 34.70 18.43
C CYS A 48 -29.58 34.77 19.97
N LEU A 49 -29.02 35.82 20.55
CA LEU A 49 -29.00 36.10 21.99
C LEU A 49 -29.19 37.60 22.23
N ASP A 50 -30.06 37.97 23.15
CA ASP A 50 -30.46 39.33 23.49
C ASP A 50 -30.87 40.16 22.25
N GLY A 51 -31.56 39.52 21.31
CA GLY A 51 -31.99 40.14 20.05
C GLY A 51 -30.86 40.47 19.06
N GLN A 52 -29.65 39.90 19.25
CA GLN A 52 -28.51 40.03 18.34
C GLN A 52 -27.88 38.67 18.03
N PHE A 53 -27.20 38.54 16.89
CA PHE A 53 -26.38 37.35 16.66
C PHE A 53 -25.06 37.46 17.43
N VAL A 54 -24.68 36.39 18.14
CA VAL A 54 -23.47 36.34 18.97
C VAL A 54 -22.20 36.58 18.14
N ASP A 55 -22.15 36.02 16.93
CA ASP A 55 -21.04 36.16 15.99
C ASP A 55 -21.46 36.97 14.74
N GLU A 56 -20.48 37.57 14.07
CA GLU A 56 -20.70 38.28 12.81
C GLU A 56 -21.06 37.31 11.67
N PHE A 57 -21.87 37.79 10.72
CA PHE A 57 -22.16 37.04 9.50
C PHE A 57 -20.87 36.78 8.70
N PRO A 58 -20.58 35.51 8.37
CA PRO A 58 -19.38 35.16 7.64
C PRO A 58 -19.45 35.63 6.18
N LYS A 59 -18.28 35.86 5.60
CA LYS A 59 -18.14 36.24 4.19
C LYS A 59 -17.98 35.00 3.33
N CYS A 60 -18.75 34.94 2.24
CA CYS A 60 -18.58 33.95 1.19
C CYS A 60 -17.51 34.42 0.21
N ARG A 61 -16.57 33.53 -0.15
CA ARG A 61 -15.57 33.80 -1.19
C ARG A 61 -15.52 32.66 -2.18
N VAL A 62 -15.26 33.01 -3.44
CA VAL A 62 -14.90 32.03 -4.46
C VAL A 62 -13.55 31.41 -4.04
N VAL A 63 -13.50 30.10 -4.05
CA VAL A 63 -12.30 29.32 -3.71
C VAL A 63 -12.24 28.09 -4.61
N CYS A 64 -11.05 27.55 -4.80
CA CYS A 64 -10.88 26.26 -5.45
C CYS A 64 -11.02 25.12 -4.43
N ASP A 65 -11.59 24.00 -4.87
CA ASP A 65 -11.80 22.85 -4.02
C ASP A 65 -10.48 22.10 -3.75
N PRO A 66 -9.99 22.04 -2.50
CA PRO A 66 -8.77 21.31 -2.15
C PRO A 66 -8.86 19.82 -2.45
N GLN A 67 -10.06 19.24 -2.54
CA GLN A 67 -10.23 17.83 -2.88
C GLN A 67 -9.71 17.49 -4.28
N LEU A 68 -9.70 18.45 -5.22
CA LEU A 68 -9.20 18.24 -6.58
C LEU A 68 -7.67 18.12 -6.66
N VAL A 69 -6.96 18.61 -5.64
CA VAL A 69 -5.49 18.55 -5.55
C VAL A 69 -5.00 17.60 -4.47
N THR A 70 -5.91 17.09 -3.63
CA THR A 70 -5.61 16.10 -2.61
C THR A 70 -5.63 14.70 -3.23
N GLY A 71 -4.65 13.87 -2.89
CA GLY A 71 -4.62 12.47 -3.29
C GLY A 71 -3.49 11.76 -2.57
N LEU A 72 -3.62 10.46 -2.37
CA LEU A 72 -2.65 9.70 -1.58
C LEU A 72 -1.30 9.52 -2.29
N SER A 73 -1.25 9.71 -3.62
CA SER A 73 -0.01 9.69 -4.43
C SER A 73 0.69 11.04 -4.51
N THR A 74 0.12 12.10 -3.94
CA THR A 74 0.61 13.47 -4.10
C THR A 74 0.67 14.19 -2.76
N ILE A 75 1.72 14.97 -2.58
CA ILE A 75 1.80 15.98 -1.53
C ILE A 75 1.70 17.36 -2.17
N TYR A 76 1.08 18.32 -1.50
CA TYR A 76 0.96 19.66 -2.04
C TYR A 76 1.13 20.74 -0.97
N ASN A 77 1.69 21.86 -1.40
CA ASN A 77 1.79 23.09 -0.63
C ASN A 77 1.03 24.20 -1.36
N VAL A 78 0.42 25.11 -0.62
CA VAL A 78 -0.35 26.23 -1.18
C VAL A 78 0.32 27.54 -0.80
N PHE A 79 0.50 28.42 -1.78
CA PHE A 79 1.09 29.73 -1.61
C PHE A 79 0.14 30.81 -2.10
N THR A 80 -0.02 31.90 -1.34
CA THR A 80 -0.83 33.05 -1.75
C THR A 80 -0.19 33.75 -2.97
N PRO A 81 -0.92 34.66 -3.66
CA PRO A 81 -0.34 35.47 -4.74
C PRO A 81 0.92 36.26 -4.34
N SER A 82 1.07 36.58 -3.05
CA SER A 82 2.24 37.26 -2.49
C SER A 82 3.37 36.31 -2.06
N GLY A 83 3.23 35.00 -2.31
CA GLY A 83 4.24 33.98 -2.02
C GLY A 83 4.23 33.44 -0.58
N HIS A 84 3.22 33.77 0.23
CA HIS A 84 3.14 33.28 1.60
C HIS A 84 2.55 31.88 1.65
N PHE A 85 3.14 30.99 2.44
CA PHE A 85 2.61 29.65 2.68
C PHE A 85 1.24 29.71 3.38
N VAL A 86 0.30 28.89 2.92
CA VAL A 86 -1.02 28.73 3.52
C VAL A 86 -1.04 27.48 4.39
N GLU A 87 -1.27 27.68 5.68
CA GLU A 87 -1.36 26.59 6.65
C GLU A 87 -2.40 25.52 6.24
N PRO A 88 -2.06 24.21 6.28
CA PRO A 88 -2.95 23.14 5.86
C PRO A 88 -4.30 23.14 6.58
N SER A 89 -4.32 23.55 7.85
CA SER A 89 -5.55 23.64 8.64
C SER A 89 -6.57 24.61 8.02
N LEU A 90 -6.13 25.67 7.34
CA LEU A 90 -6.99 26.66 6.71
C LEU A 90 -7.58 26.18 5.39
N LEU A 91 -6.97 25.18 4.74
CA LEU A 91 -7.41 24.64 3.46
C LEU A 91 -8.79 23.96 3.54
N ARG A 92 -9.27 23.61 4.74
CA ARG A 92 -10.65 23.14 4.95
C ARG A 92 -11.70 24.14 4.42
N TYR A 93 -11.37 25.44 4.41
CA TYR A 93 -12.22 26.52 3.90
C TYR A 93 -12.06 26.76 2.39
N GLY A 94 -11.19 26.03 1.72
CA GLY A 94 -10.90 26.16 0.29
C GLY A 94 -9.58 26.87 0.00
N ILE A 95 -9.12 26.74 -1.24
CA ILE A 95 -7.90 27.39 -1.72
C ILE A 95 -8.24 28.79 -2.27
N PRO A 96 -7.66 29.88 -1.74
CA PRO A 96 -7.99 31.24 -2.19
C PRO A 96 -7.65 31.48 -3.67
N VAL A 97 -8.47 32.27 -4.35
CA VAL A 97 -8.21 32.73 -5.72
C VAL A 97 -6.84 33.39 -5.84
N GLY A 98 -6.15 33.09 -6.93
CA GLY A 98 -4.79 33.54 -7.24
C GLY A 98 -3.70 32.77 -6.53
N SER A 99 -4.03 31.85 -5.61
CA SER A 99 -3.03 31.01 -4.96
C SER A 99 -2.41 30.02 -5.95
N ILE A 100 -1.14 29.70 -5.72
CA ILE A 100 -0.39 28.68 -6.44
C ILE A 100 -0.34 27.42 -5.57
N VAL A 101 -0.74 26.29 -6.13
CA VAL A 101 -0.64 24.97 -5.53
C VAL A 101 0.56 24.26 -6.14
N GLU A 102 1.58 23.99 -5.34
CA GLU A 102 2.75 23.20 -5.73
C GLU A 102 2.51 21.73 -5.39
N ILE A 103 2.37 20.88 -6.40
CA ILE A 103 2.07 19.46 -6.26
C ILE A 103 3.31 18.63 -6.59
N ASN A 104 3.74 17.78 -5.66
CA ASN A 104 4.79 16.78 -5.86
C ASN A 104 4.21 15.37 -5.68
N CYS A 105 4.83 14.37 -6.29
CA CYS A 105 4.49 12.98 -5.97
C CYS A 105 4.94 12.64 -4.54
N ALA A 106 4.10 11.91 -3.81
CA ALA A 106 4.43 11.37 -2.50
C ALA A 106 5.51 10.28 -2.63
N SER A 107 6.15 9.94 -1.51
CA SER A 107 7.15 8.87 -1.45
C SER A 107 6.62 7.56 -2.07
N GLY A 108 7.45 6.91 -2.89
CA GLY A 108 7.07 5.69 -3.62
C GLY A 108 6.14 5.93 -4.83
N PHE A 109 6.00 7.17 -5.28
CA PHE A 109 5.33 7.54 -6.52
C PHE A 109 6.18 8.50 -7.35
N LYS A 110 6.00 8.46 -8.68
CA LYS A 110 6.65 9.32 -9.66
C LYS A 110 5.67 9.80 -10.73
N ARG A 111 5.99 10.88 -11.43
CA ARG A 111 5.18 11.33 -12.57
C ARG A 111 5.31 10.35 -13.73
N ASP A 112 4.20 10.08 -14.42
CA ASP A 112 4.21 9.25 -15.62
C ASP A 112 4.83 10.03 -16.79
N THR A 113 6.08 9.71 -17.13
CA THR A 113 6.83 10.37 -18.20
C THR A 113 6.30 10.06 -19.59
N ARG A 114 5.33 9.14 -19.74
CA ARG A 114 4.70 8.83 -21.05
C ARG A 114 3.95 10.02 -21.66
N TRP A 115 3.64 11.05 -20.89
CA TRP A 115 2.92 12.25 -21.34
C TRP A 115 3.77 13.53 -21.36
N GLN A 116 5.07 13.47 -21.08
CA GLN A 116 5.93 14.65 -20.97
C GLN A 116 7.12 14.61 -21.94
N THR A 117 7.23 15.63 -22.79
CA THR A 117 8.32 15.83 -23.76
C THR A 117 9.55 16.54 -23.17
N GLU A 118 9.48 17.02 -21.93
CA GLU A 118 10.58 17.73 -21.28
C GLU A 118 11.00 17.03 -19.99
N ILE A 119 12.29 16.74 -19.89
CA ILE A 119 12.96 16.34 -18.66
C ILE A 119 12.95 17.56 -17.76
N LEU A 120 11.99 17.78 -16.84
CA LEU A 120 12.18 18.75 -15.73
C LEU A 120 11.07 18.71 -14.65
N SER A 121 11.51 18.38 -13.44
CA SER A 121 10.86 18.51 -12.12
C SER A 121 9.70 17.55 -11.80
N ASN A 122 9.79 16.91 -10.62
CA ASN A 122 8.70 16.14 -9.99
C ASN A 122 7.49 17.01 -9.59
N ARG A 123 7.49 18.30 -9.96
CA ARG A 123 6.64 19.35 -9.44
C ARG A 123 5.68 19.85 -10.53
N GLN A 124 4.42 20.02 -10.17
CA GLN A 124 3.41 20.69 -11.01
C GLN A 124 2.81 21.84 -10.24
N ASN A 125 2.65 22.98 -10.90
CA ASN A 125 1.99 24.14 -10.32
C ASN A 125 0.60 24.31 -10.92
N LEU A 126 -0.41 24.42 -10.07
CA LEU A 126 -1.78 24.82 -10.43
C LEU A 126 -2.07 26.21 -9.85
N THR A 127 -2.84 27.00 -10.57
CA THR A 127 -3.29 28.33 -10.12
C THR A 127 -4.79 28.31 -9.91
N CYS A 128 -5.25 28.79 -8.75
CA CYS A 128 -6.68 28.94 -8.50
C CYS A 128 -7.23 30.17 -9.24
N LEU A 129 -8.14 29.96 -10.20
CA LEU A 129 -8.70 31.01 -11.03
C LEU A 129 -9.88 31.74 -10.37
N PRO A 130 -10.22 32.97 -10.80
CA PRO A 130 -11.33 33.76 -10.24
C PRO A 130 -12.71 33.11 -10.30
N ASN A 131 -12.90 32.08 -11.13
CA ASN A 131 -14.15 31.32 -11.25
C ASN A 131 -14.23 30.12 -10.28
N GLY A 132 -13.22 29.91 -9.42
CA GLY A 132 -13.17 28.79 -8.46
C GLY A 132 -12.67 27.47 -9.04
N THR A 133 -12.06 27.51 -10.23
CA THR A 133 -11.45 26.33 -10.89
C THR A 133 -9.93 26.46 -10.97
N PHE A 134 -9.23 25.35 -11.15
CA PHE A 134 -7.80 25.37 -11.44
C PHE A 134 -7.53 25.60 -12.93
N ASP A 135 -6.43 26.27 -13.25
CA ASP A 135 -5.96 26.47 -14.63
C ASP A 135 -5.60 25.17 -15.36
N LYS A 136 -5.24 24.13 -14.60
CA LYS A 136 -4.84 22.81 -15.09
C LYS A 136 -5.41 21.70 -14.22
N VAL A 137 -5.47 20.51 -14.78
CA VAL A 137 -5.84 19.29 -14.04
C VAL A 137 -4.60 18.72 -13.34
N ARG A 138 -4.77 18.21 -12.11
CA ARG A 138 -3.73 17.46 -11.40
C ARG A 138 -3.27 16.29 -12.25
N GLU A 139 -1.99 16.25 -12.58
CA GLU A 139 -1.38 15.12 -13.28
C GLU A 139 -1.24 13.92 -12.31
N PRO A 140 -1.43 12.69 -12.80
CA PRO A 140 -1.35 11.50 -11.96
C PRO A 140 0.10 11.18 -11.57
N CYS A 141 0.30 10.80 -10.31
CA CYS A 141 1.52 10.17 -9.84
C CYS A 141 1.33 8.66 -9.86
N VAL A 142 2.17 7.97 -10.64
CA VAL A 142 2.16 6.51 -10.75
C VAL A 142 3.11 5.90 -9.74
N GLN A 143 2.77 4.70 -9.30
CA GLN A 143 3.54 3.97 -8.32
C GLN A 143 4.97 3.69 -8.82
N ASP A 144 5.95 3.93 -7.95
CA ASP A 144 7.38 3.72 -8.20
C ASP A 144 7.88 2.52 -7.38
N CYS A 145 7.60 1.32 -7.89
CA CYS A 145 7.88 0.08 -7.19
C CYS A 145 9.36 -0.30 -7.21
N GLY A 146 9.78 -1.16 -6.28
CA GLY A 146 11.09 -1.80 -6.32
C GLY A 146 12.28 -0.86 -6.10
N HIS A 147 12.05 0.35 -5.58
CA HIS A 147 13.07 1.33 -5.25
C HIS A 147 13.05 1.60 -3.73
N PRO A 148 13.94 1.00 -2.93
CA PRO A 148 14.08 1.37 -1.52
C PRO A 148 14.60 2.83 -1.43
N LEU A 149 14.04 3.63 -0.52
CA LEU A 149 14.41 5.05 -0.39
C LEU A 149 15.84 5.27 0.11
N VAL A 150 16.43 4.25 0.74
CA VAL A 150 17.82 4.27 1.18
C VAL A 150 18.63 3.35 0.26
N ASN A 151 19.57 3.94 -0.49
CA ASN A 151 20.57 3.19 -1.27
C ASN A 151 21.47 2.43 -0.28
N LEU A 152 21.20 1.16 -0.06
CA LEU A 152 21.97 0.34 0.87
C LEU A 152 22.95 -0.54 0.08
N PHE A 153 24.24 -0.33 0.38
CA PHE A 153 25.45 -1.05 -0.08
C PHE A 153 25.26 -2.58 -0.12
N PRO A 154 26.03 -3.30 -0.97
CA PRO A 154 25.70 -4.65 -1.39
C PRO A 154 25.52 -5.62 -0.22
N LEU A 155 24.46 -6.41 -0.33
CA LEU A 155 24.15 -7.54 0.54
C LEU A 155 25.34 -8.52 0.52
N THR A 156 26.11 -8.55 1.60
CA THR A 156 27.20 -9.52 1.78
C THR A 156 26.61 -10.92 2.05
N LYS A 157 27.33 -11.96 1.60
CA LYS A 157 26.94 -13.38 1.70
C LYS A 157 26.85 -13.86 3.16
N GLY A 158 25.87 -14.72 3.45
CA GLY A 158 25.59 -15.32 4.76
C GLY A 158 24.58 -14.48 5.53
N GLY A 159 23.51 -15.08 6.06
CA GLY A 159 22.36 -14.36 6.65
C GLY A 159 22.77 -13.20 7.57
N ILE A 160 22.43 -11.96 7.19
CA ILE A 160 22.76 -10.77 7.97
C ILE A 160 21.48 -10.19 8.57
N GLN A 161 21.58 -9.80 9.84
CA GLN A 161 20.61 -8.92 10.51
C GLN A 161 20.18 -7.79 9.57
N THR A 162 18.90 -7.75 9.25
CA THR A 162 18.36 -6.87 8.23
C THR A 162 17.57 -5.74 8.87
N ASP A 163 17.99 -4.52 8.59
CA ASP A 163 17.21 -3.32 8.88
C ASP A 163 15.93 -3.33 8.03
N PRO A 164 14.71 -3.10 8.60
CA PRO A 164 13.48 -3.00 7.82
C PRO A 164 13.56 -2.06 6.61
N ASN A 165 14.42 -1.03 6.67
CA ASN A 165 14.70 -0.12 5.56
C ASN A 165 15.27 -0.81 4.31
N LYS A 166 15.85 -2.02 4.46
CA LYS A 166 16.38 -2.84 3.35
C LYS A 166 15.32 -3.69 2.65
N VAL A 167 14.19 -3.90 3.30
CA VAL A 167 13.09 -4.77 2.85
C VAL A 167 11.74 -4.08 3.02
N PRO A 168 11.58 -2.85 2.49
CA PRO A 168 10.42 -2.01 2.78
C PRO A 168 9.09 -2.61 2.27
N TRP A 169 9.15 -3.61 1.40
CA TRP A 169 7.99 -4.35 0.90
C TRP A 169 7.60 -5.56 1.75
N HIS A 170 8.38 -5.94 2.76
CA HIS A 170 8.07 -7.10 3.60
C HIS A 170 6.88 -6.81 4.52
N VAL A 171 5.94 -7.76 4.58
CA VAL A 171 4.77 -7.73 5.46
C VAL A 171 4.81 -8.94 6.37
N SER A 172 4.71 -8.71 7.67
CA SER A 172 4.58 -9.76 8.67
C SER A 172 3.10 -10.02 8.93
N ILE A 173 2.66 -11.27 8.75
CA ILE A 173 1.26 -11.66 8.82
C ILE A 173 1.02 -12.42 10.12
N TYR A 174 0.09 -11.90 10.93
CA TYR A 174 -0.26 -12.46 12.21
C TYR A 174 -1.67 -13.03 12.16
N GLN A 175 -1.86 -14.20 12.76
CA GLN A 175 -3.17 -14.79 12.99
C GLN A 175 -3.53 -14.70 14.47
N TYR A 176 -4.80 -14.43 14.77
CA TYR A 176 -5.31 -14.48 16.14
C TYR A 176 -5.61 -15.92 16.55
N VAL A 177 -4.72 -16.52 17.34
CA VAL A 177 -4.82 -17.90 17.82
C VAL A 177 -4.53 -17.94 19.32
N ASN A 178 -5.24 -18.76 20.09
CA ASN A 178 -5.03 -18.90 21.54
C ASN A 178 -5.00 -17.57 22.32
N LYS A 179 -5.86 -16.62 21.92
CA LYS A 179 -5.98 -15.26 22.49
C LYS A 179 -4.76 -14.36 22.27
N GLN A 180 -3.89 -14.69 21.32
CA GLN A 180 -2.68 -13.92 21.01
C GLN A 180 -2.50 -13.77 19.50
N TRP A 181 -1.77 -12.72 19.09
CA TRP A 181 -1.37 -12.52 17.70
C TRP A 181 -0.07 -13.29 17.44
N THR A 182 -0.16 -14.37 16.68
CA THR A 182 0.97 -15.24 16.36
C THR A 182 1.41 -14.99 14.94
N PHE A 183 2.71 -14.77 14.73
CA PHE A 183 3.29 -14.68 13.40
C PHE A 183 3.14 -16.02 12.68
N ILE A 184 2.59 -16.01 11.47
CA ILE A 184 2.35 -17.23 10.70
C ILE A 184 3.05 -17.25 9.34
N CYS A 185 3.19 -16.09 8.69
CA CYS A 185 3.67 -15.97 7.32
C CYS A 185 4.25 -14.58 7.05
N GLY A 186 5.07 -14.49 6.01
CA GLY A 186 5.45 -13.25 5.36
C GLY A 186 4.51 -12.86 4.21
N GLY A 187 4.76 -11.70 3.62
CA GLY A 187 4.07 -11.18 2.46
C GLY A 187 4.86 -10.06 1.77
N SER A 188 4.37 -9.62 0.61
CA SER A 188 4.98 -8.56 -0.19
C SER A 188 3.96 -7.49 -0.57
N ILE A 189 4.27 -6.22 -0.29
CA ILE A 189 3.45 -5.06 -0.69
C ILE A 189 3.55 -4.88 -2.21
N ILE A 190 2.44 -5.04 -2.91
CA ILE A 190 2.36 -4.82 -4.37
C ILE A 190 1.84 -3.43 -4.70
N THR A 191 0.85 -2.95 -3.96
CA THR A 191 0.34 -1.57 -4.00
C THR A 191 -0.03 -1.17 -2.57
N PRO A 192 -0.40 0.09 -2.28
CA PRO A 192 -0.70 0.51 -0.91
C PRO A 192 -1.75 -0.35 -0.18
N ARG A 193 -2.73 -0.92 -0.89
CA ARG A 193 -3.72 -1.85 -0.30
C ARG A 193 -3.60 -3.31 -0.72
N ILE A 194 -2.71 -3.65 -1.65
CA ILE A 194 -2.59 -5.01 -2.16
C ILE A 194 -1.31 -5.65 -1.66
N VAL A 195 -1.46 -6.76 -0.92
CA VAL A 195 -0.36 -7.62 -0.47
C VAL A 195 -0.52 -8.98 -1.13
N LEU A 196 0.61 -9.56 -1.56
CA LEU A 196 0.66 -10.97 -1.95
C LEU A 196 1.31 -11.79 -0.85
N SER A 197 0.80 -13.01 -0.64
CA SER A 197 1.36 -14.01 0.27
C SER A 197 0.98 -15.41 -0.24
N ALA A 198 1.28 -16.47 0.51
CA ALA A 198 0.91 -17.83 0.16
C ALA A 198 -0.54 -18.13 0.58
N ALA A 199 -1.26 -18.91 -0.24
CA ALA A 199 -2.65 -19.28 0.02
C ALA A 199 -2.79 -20.18 1.25
N HIS A 200 -1.84 -21.09 1.47
CA HIS A 200 -1.88 -22.01 2.61
C HIS A 200 -1.83 -21.29 3.98
N CYS A 201 -1.31 -20.06 4.04
CA CYS A 201 -1.32 -19.23 5.25
C CYS A 201 -2.74 -18.90 5.75
N PHE A 202 -3.72 -18.94 4.84
CA PHE A 202 -5.11 -18.54 5.10
C PHE A 202 -6.09 -19.71 4.99
N TRP A 203 -5.59 -20.93 4.80
CA TRP A 203 -6.39 -22.10 4.48
C TRP A 203 -6.32 -23.15 5.58
N ASP A 204 -7.49 -23.58 6.06
CA ASP A 204 -7.56 -24.73 6.95
C ASP A 204 -7.74 -26.01 6.13
N ASN A 205 -6.70 -26.86 6.16
CA ASN A 205 -6.70 -28.16 5.47
C ASN A 205 -7.78 -29.12 5.98
N ARG A 206 -8.25 -28.98 7.23
CA ARG A 206 -9.29 -29.85 7.82
C ARG A 206 -10.67 -29.49 7.28
N SER A 207 -11.05 -28.23 7.39
CA SER A 207 -12.35 -27.75 6.89
C SER A 207 -12.37 -27.51 5.38
N ARG A 208 -11.19 -27.47 4.73
CA ARG A 208 -11.00 -27.16 3.30
C ARG A 208 -11.62 -25.82 2.93
N ARG A 209 -11.37 -24.81 3.76
CA ARG A 209 -11.93 -23.47 3.61
C ARG A 209 -10.91 -22.42 4.03
N LEU A 210 -11.12 -21.21 3.52
CA LEU A 210 -10.44 -20.02 4.03
C LEU A 210 -10.89 -19.74 5.47
N ILE A 211 -9.91 -19.38 6.27
CA ILE A 211 -10.11 -18.83 7.60
C ILE A 211 -10.59 -17.38 7.45
N SER A 212 -11.41 -16.91 8.38
CA SER A 212 -11.97 -15.55 8.32
C SER A 212 -10.87 -14.49 8.25
N HIS A 213 -10.98 -13.56 7.30
CA HIS A 213 -10.00 -12.48 7.11
C HIS A 213 -9.83 -11.59 8.36
N THR A 214 -10.87 -11.49 9.20
CA THR A 214 -10.86 -10.75 10.47
C THR A 214 -9.93 -11.34 11.53
N GLN A 215 -9.42 -12.56 11.31
CA GLN A 215 -8.45 -13.19 12.21
C GLN A 215 -7.00 -12.82 11.88
N TYR A 216 -6.77 -11.87 10.97
CA TYR A 216 -5.42 -11.54 10.49
C TYR A 216 -5.06 -10.08 10.68
N LYS A 217 -3.78 -9.82 10.98
CA LYS A 217 -3.14 -8.50 10.90
C LYS A 217 -1.96 -8.55 9.96
N PHE A 218 -1.81 -7.49 9.18
CA PHE A 218 -0.75 -7.30 8.20
C PHE A 218 0.13 -6.15 8.68
N VAL A 219 1.39 -6.42 9.00
CA VAL A 219 2.28 -5.46 9.66
C VAL A 219 3.49 -5.16 8.80
N ALA A 220 3.66 -3.90 8.39
CA ALA A 220 4.83 -3.42 7.65
C ALA A 220 5.80 -2.65 8.56
N GLY A 221 7.08 -2.59 8.17
CA GLY A 221 8.14 -1.92 8.95
C GLY A 221 8.55 -2.65 10.23
N LYS A 222 8.22 -3.95 10.37
CA LYS A 222 8.40 -4.71 11.60
C LYS A 222 9.77 -5.41 11.65
N TYR A 223 10.60 -5.03 12.62
CA TYR A 223 11.94 -5.59 12.79
C TYR A 223 11.96 -6.85 13.66
N ARG A 224 11.13 -6.90 14.71
CA ARG A 224 11.06 -8.03 15.65
C ARG A 224 9.82 -8.86 15.41
N ARG A 225 9.96 -10.19 15.37
CA ARG A 225 8.90 -11.16 15.05
C ARG A 225 7.70 -11.11 16.00
N GLU A 226 7.91 -10.90 17.30
CA GLU A 226 6.81 -10.88 18.27
C GLU A 226 5.90 -9.67 18.04
N PHE A 227 4.58 -9.88 18.02
CA PHE A 227 3.60 -8.82 17.73
C PHE A 227 3.75 -7.60 18.66
N SER A 228 3.88 -7.85 19.97
CA SER A 228 4.00 -6.86 21.05
C SER A 228 5.43 -6.32 21.27
N ALA A 229 6.43 -6.81 20.53
CA ALA A 229 7.81 -6.40 20.80
C ALA A 229 8.00 -4.89 20.57
N PRO A 230 8.64 -4.18 21.52
CA PRO A 230 9.01 -2.78 21.32
C PRO A 230 10.07 -2.70 20.23
N GLN A 231 9.96 -1.69 19.38
CA GLN A 231 10.92 -1.39 18.33
C GLN A 231 10.98 0.11 18.04
N LEU A 232 12.09 0.53 17.45
CA LEU A 232 12.28 1.89 16.94
C LEU A 232 11.69 1.98 15.52
N GLY A 233 11.13 3.13 15.17
CA GLY A 233 10.50 3.39 13.88
C GLY A 233 8.99 3.11 13.86
N GLU A 234 8.31 3.66 12.85
CA GLU A 234 6.87 3.52 12.68
C GLU A 234 6.53 2.15 12.10
N ILE A 235 5.69 1.39 12.81
CA ILE A 235 5.03 0.20 12.28
C ILE A 235 3.65 0.57 11.78
N GLN A 236 3.21 -0.08 10.71
CA GLN A 236 1.87 0.08 10.19
C GLN A 236 1.14 -1.25 10.29
N ILE A 237 0.05 -1.28 11.07
CA ILE A 237 -0.79 -2.46 11.25
C ILE A 237 -2.08 -2.25 10.46
N LYS A 238 -2.40 -3.22 9.60
CA LYS A 238 -3.58 -3.18 8.71
C LYS A 238 -4.44 -4.43 8.89
N ASP A 239 -5.73 -4.23 8.71
CA ASP A 239 -6.74 -5.28 8.60
C ASP A 239 -6.96 -5.65 7.12
N ALA A 240 -7.37 -6.89 6.88
CA ALA A 240 -7.81 -7.32 5.56
C ALA A 240 -9.29 -7.00 5.35
N GLN A 241 -9.61 -6.35 4.23
CA GLN A 241 -10.95 -6.27 3.69
C GLN A 241 -11.36 -7.62 3.08
N GLN A 242 -10.43 -8.26 2.38
CA GLN A 242 -10.68 -9.50 1.66
C GLN A 242 -9.37 -10.27 1.46
N ILE A 243 -9.47 -11.61 1.52
CA ILE A 243 -8.40 -12.53 1.17
C ILE A 243 -8.96 -13.45 0.08
N THR A 244 -8.31 -13.47 -1.08
CA THR A 244 -8.73 -14.27 -2.23
C THR A 244 -7.61 -15.23 -2.63
N VAL A 245 -7.97 -16.49 -2.87
CA VAL A 245 -7.08 -17.53 -3.39
C VAL A 245 -7.70 -18.13 -4.65
N SER A 246 -6.88 -18.85 -5.44
CA SER A 246 -7.35 -19.57 -6.62
C SER A 246 -8.43 -20.59 -6.27
N GLU A 247 -9.45 -20.76 -7.12
CA GLU A 247 -10.48 -21.79 -6.95
C GLU A 247 -9.91 -23.22 -7.04
N LYS A 248 -8.70 -23.36 -7.60
CA LYS A 248 -7.95 -24.61 -7.70
C LYS A 248 -6.99 -24.85 -6.54
N PHE A 249 -6.89 -23.90 -5.61
CA PHE A 249 -6.11 -24.08 -4.41
C PHE A 249 -6.89 -24.96 -3.42
N GLU A 250 -6.33 -26.11 -3.07
CA GLU A 250 -6.95 -27.06 -2.15
C GLU A 250 -5.97 -27.54 -1.07
N GLY A 251 -4.99 -26.68 -0.75
CA GLY A 251 -3.93 -26.95 0.20
C GLY A 251 -3.16 -28.21 -0.14
N LEU A 252 -2.94 -29.05 0.88
CA LEU A 252 -2.12 -30.26 0.75
C LEU A 252 -2.70 -31.28 -0.25
N ARG A 253 -4.01 -31.26 -0.52
CA ARG A 253 -4.67 -32.18 -1.47
C ARG A 253 -4.14 -32.01 -2.89
N THR A 254 -3.84 -30.77 -3.28
CA THR A 254 -3.28 -30.44 -4.59
C THR A 254 -1.79 -30.12 -4.50
N ARG A 255 -1.12 -30.57 -3.43
CA ARG A 255 0.30 -30.30 -3.18
C ARG A 255 0.62 -28.79 -3.22
N ASN A 256 -0.27 -27.98 -2.65
CA ASN A 256 -0.21 -26.52 -2.68
C ASN A 256 -0.13 -25.96 -4.11
N PHE A 257 -0.77 -26.56 -5.11
CA PHE A 257 -0.88 -25.95 -6.44
C PHE A 257 -1.66 -24.62 -6.37
N ALA A 258 -1.19 -23.60 -7.11
CA ALA A 258 -1.72 -22.25 -7.10
C ALA A 258 -1.69 -21.57 -5.72
N ASP A 259 -0.59 -21.77 -4.99
CA ASP A 259 -0.37 -21.26 -3.63
C ASP A 259 0.02 -19.77 -3.62
N ILE A 260 -0.94 -18.93 -4.02
CA ILE A 260 -0.87 -17.47 -3.99
C ILE A 260 -2.19 -16.96 -3.40
N ALA A 261 -2.08 -16.02 -2.47
CA ALA A 261 -3.19 -15.22 -1.95
C ALA A 261 -3.04 -13.77 -2.38
N VAL A 262 -4.15 -13.17 -2.79
CA VAL A 262 -4.31 -11.72 -3.00
C VAL A 262 -5.06 -11.17 -1.79
N ILE A 263 -4.40 -10.30 -1.03
CA ILE A 263 -4.96 -9.66 0.15
C ILE A 263 -5.26 -8.20 -0.19
N LYS A 264 -6.53 -7.81 -0.06
CA LYS A 264 -6.98 -6.42 -0.10
C LYS A 264 -7.10 -5.92 1.34
N LEU A 265 -6.39 -4.84 1.66
CA LEU A 265 -6.40 -4.20 2.97
C LEU A 265 -7.52 -3.15 3.10
N ASP A 266 -8.07 -3.01 4.30
CA ASP A 266 -9.13 -2.01 4.60
C ASP A 266 -8.62 -0.56 4.50
N SER A 267 -7.33 -0.35 4.77
CA SER A 267 -6.69 0.96 4.64
C SER A 267 -5.29 0.83 4.04
N PRO A 268 -4.81 1.85 3.31
CA PRO A 268 -3.54 1.78 2.62
C PRO A 268 -2.36 1.89 3.59
N PHE A 269 -1.27 1.21 3.26
CA PHE A 269 0.05 1.57 3.77
C PHE A 269 0.47 2.95 3.26
N ILE A 270 1.10 3.73 4.14
CA ILE A 270 1.73 5.00 3.81
C ILE A 270 3.19 4.70 3.50
N TYR A 271 3.65 5.04 2.30
CA TYR A 271 5.03 4.78 1.92
C TYR A 271 6.01 5.76 2.59
N GLY A 272 7.18 5.25 2.92
CA GLY A 272 8.24 5.92 3.66
C GLY A 272 9.54 5.12 3.60
N GLU A 273 10.46 5.38 4.52
CA GLU A 273 11.80 4.77 4.50
C GLU A 273 11.76 3.24 4.67
N ASN A 274 10.85 2.74 5.50
CA ASN A 274 10.71 1.32 5.86
C ASN A 274 9.46 0.64 5.27
N VAL A 275 8.68 1.34 4.43
CA VAL A 275 7.46 0.83 3.81
C VAL A 275 7.38 1.30 2.36
N SER A 276 7.43 0.38 1.40
CA SER A 276 7.28 0.66 -0.02
C SER A 276 6.86 -0.60 -0.78
N SER A 277 6.45 -0.47 -2.03
CA SER A 277 6.08 -1.63 -2.86
C SER A 277 7.26 -2.29 -3.56
N ILE A 278 7.15 -3.60 -3.80
CA ILE A 278 8.02 -4.34 -4.72
C ILE A 278 7.44 -4.33 -6.14
N CYS A 279 8.30 -4.33 -7.17
CA CYS A 279 7.81 -4.52 -8.53
C CYS A 279 7.42 -5.98 -8.79
N ILE A 280 6.40 -6.17 -9.61
CA ILE A 280 5.95 -7.49 -10.05
C ILE A 280 5.59 -7.43 -11.53
N LYS A 281 5.92 -8.50 -12.27
CA LYS A 281 5.49 -8.71 -13.65
C LYS A 281 4.65 -10.00 -13.73
N PRO A 282 3.42 -10.00 -13.19
CA PRO A 282 2.58 -11.17 -13.21
C PRO A 282 2.01 -11.34 -14.61
N ALA A 283 2.02 -12.57 -15.13
CA ALA A 283 1.38 -12.89 -16.38
C ALA A 283 0.19 -13.82 -16.11
N SER A 284 -0.90 -13.63 -16.86
CA SER A 284 -1.87 -14.69 -17.13
C SER A 284 -1.28 -15.62 -18.19
N GLY A 285 -0.11 -16.19 -17.89
CA GLY A 285 0.70 -16.95 -18.83
C GLY A 285 0.40 -18.43 -18.81
N THR A 286 1.03 -19.15 -19.73
CA THR A 286 1.20 -20.60 -19.63
C THR A 286 2.23 -20.91 -18.55
N ILE A 287 2.14 -22.10 -17.94
CA ILE A 287 3.12 -22.59 -16.96
C ILE A 287 4.58 -22.58 -17.47
N SER A 288 4.74 -22.46 -18.78
CA SER A 288 6.00 -22.27 -19.52
C SER A 288 6.72 -20.95 -19.24
N ASP A 289 6.12 -19.98 -18.54
CA ASP A 289 6.81 -18.75 -18.09
C ASP A 289 7.71 -19.06 -16.89
N VAL A 290 8.80 -19.80 -17.14
CA VAL A 290 9.67 -20.34 -16.09
C VAL A 290 10.56 -19.24 -15.50
N VAL A 291 10.83 -19.34 -14.20
CA VAL A 291 11.94 -18.62 -13.56
C VAL A 291 13.24 -19.33 -13.97
N PRO A 292 14.16 -18.68 -14.70
CA PRO A 292 15.40 -19.33 -15.13
C PRO A 292 16.22 -19.80 -13.92
N SER A 293 16.96 -20.89 -14.07
CA SER A 293 17.91 -21.31 -13.05
C SER A 293 19.04 -20.29 -12.88
N ASN A 294 19.68 -20.34 -11.70
CA ASN A 294 20.81 -19.52 -11.30
C ASN A 294 20.53 -18.00 -11.21
N ILE A 295 19.26 -17.57 -11.17
CA ILE A 295 18.94 -16.19 -10.81
C ILE A 295 19.25 -16.00 -9.32
N SER A 296 20.16 -15.08 -9.02
CA SER A 296 20.47 -14.66 -7.66
C SER A 296 19.42 -13.67 -7.16
N GLY A 297 19.00 -13.84 -5.92
CA GLY A 297 18.07 -12.94 -5.26
C GLY A 297 18.13 -13.09 -3.75
N VAL A 298 17.23 -12.42 -3.05
CA VAL A 298 17.10 -12.48 -1.60
C VAL A 298 15.73 -12.96 -1.18
N VAL A 299 15.72 -13.69 -0.09
CA VAL A 299 14.52 -13.97 0.70
C VAL A 299 14.63 -13.21 2.02
N THR A 300 13.48 -12.83 2.57
CA THR A 300 13.39 -12.13 3.86
C THR A 300 12.55 -12.96 4.81
N GLY A 301 13.06 -13.17 6.01
CA GLY A 301 12.44 -14.01 7.04
C GLY A 301 12.83 -13.59 8.45
N TYR A 302 12.30 -14.26 9.45
CA TYR A 302 12.67 -14.00 10.85
C TYR A 302 13.57 -15.10 11.40
N ASN A 303 14.68 -14.71 11.99
CA ASN A 303 15.59 -15.63 12.66
C ASN A 303 14.89 -16.33 13.85
N GLU A 304 15.00 -17.66 13.94
CA GLU A 304 14.37 -18.43 15.02
C GLU A 304 14.97 -18.17 16.40
N ILE A 305 16.27 -17.83 16.47
CA ILE A 305 17.00 -17.62 17.71
C ILE A 305 16.77 -16.18 18.21
N HIS A 306 17.02 -15.19 17.36
CA HIS A 306 17.04 -13.79 17.75
C HIS A 306 15.71 -13.06 17.51
N ASN A 307 14.75 -13.68 16.80
CA ASN A 307 13.47 -13.08 16.43
C ASN A 307 13.60 -11.78 15.62
N ASN A 308 14.75 -11.52 15.01
CA ASN A 308 15.01 -10.35 14.20
C ASN A 308 14.81 -10.67 12.72
N LEU A 309 14.41 -9.65 11.96
CA LEU A 309 14.29 -9.75 10.51
C LEU A 309 15.68 -9.94 9.87
N GLU A 310 15.78 -10.90 8.97
CA GLU A 310 17.01 -11.28 8.28
C GLU A 310 16.76 -11.50 6.79
N GLN A 311 17.83 -11.39 6.02
CA GLN A 311 17.84 -11.71 4.59
C GLN A 311 18.88 -12.77 4.30
N VAL A 312 18.52 -13.68 3.40
CA VAL A 312 19.46 -14.69 2.90
C VAL A 312 19.51 -14.61 1.38
N THR A 313 20.73 -14.62 0.84
CA THR A 313 20.93 -14.71 -0.61
C THR A 313 20.70 -16.14 -1.06
N MET A 314 19.85 -16.29 -2.07
CA MET A 314 19.44 -17.57 -2.64
C MET A 314 19.61 -17.52 -4.16
N ARG A 315 19.72 -18.70 -4.77
CA ARG A 315 19.67 -18.89 -6.21
C ARG A 315 18.46 -19.73 -6.58
N SER A 316 17.86 -19.41 -7.71
CA SER A 316 16.77 -20.21 -8.25
C SER A 316 17.26 -21.43 -9.01
N GLU A 317 16.44 -22.47 -9.01
CA GLU A 317 16.54 -23.64 -9.86
C GLU A 317 15.15 -23.86 -10.49
N GLY A 318 15.09 -23.91 -11.82
CA GLY A 318 13.83 -24.05 -12.55
C GLY A 318 13.12 -25.38 -12.24
N TYR A 319 11.81 -25.44 -12.51
CA TYR A 319 10.96 -26.59 -12.19
C TYR A 319 11.57 -27.95 -12.57
N HIS A 320 11.98 -28.11 -13.84
CA HIS A 320 12.48 -29.38 -14.37
C HIS A 320 13.78 -29.84 -13.74
N GLU A 321 14.64 -28.91 -13.32
CA GLU A 321 15.86 -29.24 -12.58
C GLU A 321 15.52 -29.57 -11.12
N CYS A 322 14.60 -28.80 -10.51
CA CYS A 322 14.21 -29.03 -9.13
C CYS A 322 13.52 -30.39 -8.90
N ILE A 323 12.66 -30.84 -9.82
CA ILE A 323 11.92 -32.10 -9.65
C ILE A 323 12.79 -33.36 -9.63
N VAL A 324 14.05 -33.26 -10.05
CA VAL A 324 14.99 -34.38 -10.04
C VAL A 324 15.56 -34.61 -8.64
N HIS A 325 15.49 -33.63 -7.74
CA HIS A 325 15.95 -33.77 -6.36
C HIS A 325 14.91 -34.53 -5.51
N ASP A 326 15.31 -35.66 -4.93
CA ASP A 326 14.44 -36.58 -4.18
C ASP A 326 13.69 -35.91 -3.00
N LEU A 327 14.23 -34.82 -2.45
CA LEU A 327 13.71 -34.13 -1.26
C LEU A 327 12.47 -33.27 -1.53
N ILE A 328 12.32 -32.77 -2.77
CA ILE A 328 11.24 -31.85 -3.18
C ILE A 328 10.43 -32.41 -4.35
N GLY A 329 11.06 -33.16 -5.24
CA GLY A 329 10.53 -33.41 -6.58
C GLY A 329 9.22 -34.18 -6.65
N GLN A 330 8.99 -35.13 -5.74
CA GLN A 330 7.74 -35.93 -5.77
C GLN A 330 6.50 -35.13 -5.37
N THR A 331 6.67 -34.05 -4.61
CA THR A 331 5.58 -33.21 -4.10
C THR A 331 5.48 -31.85 -4.79
N LEU A 332 6.40 -31.53 -5.70
CA LEU A 332 6.42 -30.22 -6.37
C LEU A 332 5.38 -30.12 -7.49
N SER A 333 4.49 -29.15 -7.37
CA SER A 333 3.54 -28.81 -8.43
C SER A 333 4.20 -27.97 -9.53
N GLU A 334 3.67 -28.04 -10.75
CA GLU A 334 4.22 -27.40 -11.97
C GLU A 334 4.33 -25.87 -11.92
N ASP A 335 3.61 -25.21 -11.00
CA ASP A 335 3.63 -23.75 -10.80
C ASP A 335 4.78 -23.29 -9.88
N LYS A 336 5.70 -24.20 -9.55
CA LYS A 336 6.81 -23.94 -8.63
C LYS A 336 8.16 -23.95 -9.33
N PHE A 337 9.10 -23.29 -8.67
CA PHE A 337 10.54 -23.44 -8.86
C PHE A 337 11.18 -23.57 -7.49
N CYS A 338 12.49 -23.80 -7.42
CA CYS A 338 13.18 -23.99 -6.15
C CYS A 338 14.22 -22.91 -5.90
N LEU A 339 14.53 -22.70 -4.63
CA LEU A 339 15.65 -21.90 -4.20
C LEU A 339 16.67 -22.79 -3.51
N TYR A 340 17.95 -22.46 -3.67
CA TYR A 340 19.05 -23.08 -2.96
C TYR A 340 20.18 -22.06 -2.74
N ASN A 341 20.98 -22.27 -1.71
CA ASN A 341 22.17 -21.45 -1.43
C ASN A 341 23.45 -22.28 -1.24
N GLY A 342 23.37 -23.62 -1.32
CA GLY A 342 24.52 -24.52 -1.15
C GLY A 342 25.14 -24.47 0.26
N HIS A 343 24.44 -23.87 1.23
CA HIS A 343 24.84 -23.71 2.62
C HIS A 343 23.69 -24.19 3.52
N ASN A 344 23.95 -24.49 4.81
CA ASN A 344 22.90 -24.84 5.77
C ASN A 344 22.14 -23.61 6.32
N ASP A 345 22.24 -22.46 5.66
CA ASP A 345 21.49 -21.25 6.00
C ASP A 345 20.05 -21.43 5.49
N GLY A 346 19.22 -22.07 6.31
CA GLY A 346 17.87 -22.48 5.93
C GLY A 346 16.82 -21.37 6.06
N ILE A 347 15.85 -21.39 5.15
CA ILE A 347 14.55 -20.72 5.33
C ILE A 347 13.76 -21.52 6.37
N CYS A 348 13.12 -20.82 7.30
CA CYS A 348 12.53 -21.41 8.51
C CYS A 348 10.99 -21.41 8.45
N ARG A 349 10.35 -22.06 9.43
CA ARG A 349 8.89 -22.01 9.56
C ARG A 349 8.44 -20.57 9.84
N GLY A 350 7.45 -20.10 9.07
CA GLY A 350 6.91 -18.74 9.16
C GLY A 350 7.41 -17.79 8.07
N ASP A 351 8.45 -18.17 7.32
CA ASP A 351 8.90 -17.40 6.15
C ASP A 351 8.00 -17.64 4.92
N SER A 352 7.12 -18.65 4.97
CA SER A 352 6.08 -18.90 3.96
C SER A 352 5.29 -17.63 3.64
N GLY A 353 4.96 -17.43 2.38
CA GLY A 353 4.35 -16.19 1.90
C GLY A 353 5.34 -15.03 1.68
N GLY A 354 6.55 -15.11 2.23
CA GLY A 354 7.64 -14.17 1.96
C GLY A 354 8.06 -14.19 0.49
N GLY A 355 8.58 -13.05 0.00
CA GLY A 355 8.97 -12.89 -1.40
C GLY A 355 10.42 -13.30 -1.68
N PHE A 356 10.63 -14.02 -2.78
CA PHE A 356 11.94 -14.11 -3.44
C PHE A 356 12.11 -12.94 -4.39
N VAL A 357 13.09 -12.09 -4.10
CA VAL A 357 13.28 -10.81 -4.76
C VAL A 357 14.58 -10.81 -5.56
N GLN A 358 14.49 -10.51 -6.85
CA GLN A 358 15.63 -10.30 -7.74
C GLN A 358 15.96 -8.81 -7.82
N GLN A 359 17.23 -8.49 -7.66
CA GLN A 359 17.77 -7.17 -7.99
C GLN A 359 18.16 -7.12 -9.47
N VAL A 360 17.66 -6.13 -10.21
CA VAL A 360 17.96 -5.90 -11.62
C VAL A 360 18.58 -4.52 -11.77
N ARG A 361 19.84 -4.45 -12.23
CA ARG A 361 20.52 -3.19 -12.51
C ARG A 361 20.14 -2.69 -13.90
N ILE A 362 19.56 -1.49 -13.97
CA ILE A 362 19.27 -0.80 -15.22
C ILE A 362 20.43 0.16 -15.52
N PRO A 363 21.17 -0.02 -16.62
CA PRO A 363 22.39 0.75 -16.89
C PRO A 363 22.17 2.16 -17.50
N PHE A 364 21.02 2.42 -18.13
CA PHE A 364 20.71 3.72 -18.76
C PHE A 364 19.22 4.04 -18.62
N PRO A 365 18.80 5.32 -18.44
CA PRO A 365 19.59 6.57 -18.41
C PRO A 365 20.16 6.95 -17.03
N LYS A 366 19.80 6.21 -15.97
CA LYS A 366 20.42 6.28 -14.64
C LYS A 366 20.79 4.86 -14.26
N GLU A 367 22.00 4.64 -13.75
CA GLU A 367 22.33 3.37 -13.11
C GLU A 367 21.47 3.22 -11.86
N GLU A 368 20.42 2.43 -11.94
CA GLU A 368 19.48 2.19 -10.85
C GLU A 368 19.24 0.70 -10.64
N ASP A 369 19.11 0.32 -9.38
CA ASP A 369 18.72 -1.02 -9.00
C ASP A 369 17.20 -1.06 -8.80
N ILE A 370 16.53 -1.96 -9.52
CA ILE A 370 15.10 -2.22 -9.36
C ILE A 370 14.91 -3.63 -8.84
N PHE A 371 14.14 -3.75 -7.77
CA PHE A 371 13.83 -5.02 -7.15
C PHE A 371 12.49 -5.58 -7.69
N PHE A 372 12.50 -6.83 -8.12
CA PHE A 372 11.34 -7.55 -8.63
C PHE A 372 11.02 -8.79 -7.79
N LEU A 373 9.75 -8.94 -7.42
CA LEU A 373 9.21 -10.18 -6.87
C LEU A 373 9.14 -11.23 -7.98
N LEU A 374 9.87 -12.33 -7.82
CA LEU A 374 9.85 -13.47 -8.74
C LEU A 374 9.09 -14.67 -8.19
N GLY A 375 8.99 -14.79 -6.86
CA GLY A 375 8.37 -15.94 -6.25
C GLY A 375 7.84 -15.68 -4.85
N ILE A 376 6.90 -16.51 -4.42
CA ILE A 376 6.33 -16.52 -3.07
C ILE A 376 6.73 -17.85 -2.41
N ILE A 377 7.38 -17.79 -1.25
CA ILE A 377 7.80 -19.00 -0.52
C ILE A 377 6.56 -19.83 -0.19
N SER A 378 6.53 -21.08 -0.64
CA SER A 378 5.40 -21.98 -0.45
C SER A 378 5.69 -22.95 0.69
N PHE A 379 6.54 -23.96 0.46
CA PHE A 379 6.86 -24.96 1.48
C PHE A 379 8.34 -25.33 1.45
N THR A 380 8.83 -25.82 2.58
CA THR A 380 10.18 -26.36 2.76
C THR A 380 10.09 -27.85 3.14
N PRO A 381 10.97 -28.71 2.62
CA PRO A 381 11.14 -30.07 3.14
C PRO A 381 11.77 -30.01 4.54
N GLY A 382 11.15 -30.67 5.52
CA GLY A 382 11.69 -30.78 6.87
C GLY A 382 10.69 -31.35 7.87
N THR A 383 11.19 -31.95 8.96
CA THR A 383 10.37 -32.32 10.13
C THR A 383 9.93 -31.08 10.91
N GLU A 384 8.86 -31.19 11.69
CA GLU A 384 8.06 -30.09 12.24
C GLU A 384 8.79 -28.95 13.01
N ASN A 385 10.09 -29.09 13.33
CA ASN A 385 10.83 -28.19 14.23
C ASN A 385 12.20 -27.70 13.69
N GLU A 386 12.53 -27.84 12.40
CA GLU A 386 13.85 -27.41 11.89
C GLU A 386 13.73 -26.65 10.56
N CYS A 387 14.48 -25.54 10.43
CA CYS A 387 14.70 -24.84 9.15
C CYS A 387 15.25 -25.80 8.09
N ALA A 388 15.02 -25.51 6.80
CA ALA A 388 15.48 -26.36 5.70
C ALA A 388 17.01 -26.56 5.77
N ARG A 389 17.46 -27.71 6.30
CA ARG A 389 18.88 -28.00 6.55
C ARG A 389 19.71 -28.21 5.28
N GLU A 390 19.05 -28.55 4.17
CA GLU A 390 19.71 -28.80 2.89
C GLU A 390 19.49 -27.66 1.88
N GLY A 391 18.99 -26.51 2.35
CA GLY A 391 18.94 -25.26 1.59
C GLY A 391 17.88 -25.18 0.48
N TYR A 392 17.18 -26.28 0.16
CA TYR A 392 16.17 -26.30 -0.90
C TYR A 392 14.77 -25.87 -0.43
N VAL A 393 14.16 -24.94 -1.17
CA VAL A 393 12.83 -24.38 -0.83
C VAL A 393 11.94 -24.29 -2.06
N ALA A 394 10.70 -24.75 -1.96
CA ALA A 394 9.71 -24.64 -3.03
C ALA A 394 9.05 -23.26 -3.01
N VAL A 395 9.01 -22.60 -4.16
CA VAL A 395 8.56 -21.23 -4.32
C VAL A 395 7.55 -21.15 -5.46
N THR A 396 6.39 -20.52 -5.21
CA THR A 396 5.36 -20.29 -6.21
C THR A 396 5.79 -19.20 -7.18
N ASN A 397 5.77 -19.50 -8.47
CA ASN A 397 6.15 -18.58 -9.55
C ASN A 397 5.10 -17.47 -9.72
N VAL A 398 5.41 -16.22 -9.34
CA VAL A 398 4.43 -15.12 -9.47
C VAL A 398 4.20 -14.67 -10.90
N LYS A 399 5.04 -15.08 -11.85
CA LYS A 399 4.77 -14.88 -13.29
C LYS A 399 3.61 -15.73 -13.76
N TYR A 400 3.30 -16.82 -13.06
CA TYR A 400 2.16 -17.67 -13.35
C TYR A 400 1.11 -17.52 -12.24
N MET A 401 0.15 -16.61 -12.48
CA MET A 401 -1.07 -16.56 -11.68
C MET A 401 -2.20 -17.22 -12.46
N ARG A 402 -2.90 -18.15 -11.80
CA ARG A 402 -4.13 -18.78 -12.32
C ARG A 402 -5.11 -17.69 -12.81
N PRO A 403 -5.75 -17.83 -13.99
CA PRO A 403 -6.61 -16.80 -14.57
C PRO A 403 -7.71 -16.26 -13.63
N ASP A 404 -8.32 -17.12 -12.82
CA ASP A 404 -9.32 -16.76 -11.82
C ASP A 404 -8.76 -15.81 -10.75
N LEU A 405 -7.57 -16.13 -10.22
CA LEU A 405 -6.88 -15.26 -9.26
C LEU A 405 -6.27 -14.01 -9.92
N TYR A 406 -5.72 -14.13 -11.13
CA TYR A 406 -5.13 -13.02 -11.87
C TYR A 406 -6.16 -11.94 -12.22
N ALA A 407 -7.37 -12.34 -12.61
CA ALA A 407 -8.46 -11.41 -12.85
C ALA A 407 -8.79 -10.58 -11.59
N THR A 408 -8.81 -11.24 -10.42
CA THR A 408 -8.98 -10.57 -9.13
C THR A 408 -7.81 -9.64 -8.85
N PHE A 409 -6.58 -10.14 -8.91
CA PHE A 409 -5.36 -9.35 -8.71
C PHE A 409 -5.35 -8.07 -9.57
N LYS A 410 -5.65 -8.19 -10.86
CA LYS A 410 -5.70 -7.06 -11.79
C LYS A 410 -6.80 -6.07 -11.42
N LYS A 411 -8.01 -6.56 -11.15
CA LYS A 411 -9.14 -5.73 -10.73
C LYS A 411 -8.79 -4.93 -9.46
N GLU A 412 -8.29 -5.60 -8.43
CA GLU A 412 -8.01 -4.97 -7.14
C GLU A 412 -6.83 -3.99 -7.20
N THR A 413 -5.79 -4.29 -7.98
CA THR A 413 -4.68 -3.35 -8.21
C THR A 413 -5.06 -2.15 -9.07
N ASP A 414 -5.93 -2.32 -10.06
CA ASP A 414 -6.46 -1.22 -10.87
C ASP A 414 -7.44 -0.34 -10.07
N GLU A 415 -8.27 -0.94 -9.21
CA GLU A 415 -9.09 -0.18 -8.24
C GLU A 415 -8.20 0.63 -7.29
N ASP A 416 -7.14 0.02 -6.76
CA ASP A 416 -6.22 0.72 -5.88
C ASP A 416 -5.60 1.92 -6.59
N ARG A 417 -5.02 1.72 -7.77
CA ARG A 417 -4.41 2.78 -8.59
C ARG A 417 -5.33 3.96 -8.93
N ARG A 418 -6.65 3.77 -8.95
CA ARG A 418 -7.62 4.87 -9.20
C ARG A 418 -7.83 5.77 -7.98
N LEU A 419 -7.48 5.29 -6.78
CA LEU A 419 -7.64 6.02 -5.52
C LEU A 419 -6.41 6.87 -5.18
N PHE A 420 -5.31 6.65 -5.90
CA PHE A 420 -4.03 7.36 -5.80
C PHE A 420 -3.91 8.27 -7.02
#